data_AF-A0A9D7BN29-F1
#
_entry.id   AF-A0A9D7BN29-F1
#
_cell.length_a   1.000
_cell.length_b   1.000
_cell.length_c   1.000
_cell.angle_alpha   90.00
_cell.angle_beta   90.00
_cell.angle_gamma   90.00
#
_symmetry.space_group_name_H-M   'P 1'
#
loop_
_entity.id
_entity.type
_entity.pdbx_description
1 polymer ?
#
loop_
_entity_poly.entity_id
_entity_poly.type
_entity_poly.pdbx_seq_one_letter_code
_entity_poly.pdbx_strand_id
1 'polypeptide(L)'
;MSEVRLNNAPLKEVIFELHWGLDFIPEQNVFVDIGFEDALFSFQNNCDYKYVRSLHKSGERNITNVVSHRFYKVKNSYPIYQLGPGVFTVND
;
A
#
# COMPACT_ATOMS: atom_id res chain seq x y z
N MET A 1 41.35 -4.85 7.53
CA MET A 1 40.71 -5.05 6.22
C MET A 1 39.99 -3.76 5.88
N SER A 2 40.41 -3.08 4.81
CA SER A 2 39.76 -1.83 4.35
C SER A 2 38.44 -2.18 3.67
N GLU A 3 37.33 -1.58 4.11
CA GLU A 3 36.02 -1.73 3.46
C GLU A 3 36.08 -1.21 2.01
N VAL A 4 35.83 -2.10 1.05
CA VAL A 4 35.65 -1.73 -0.35
C VAL A 4 34.20 -1.27 -0.53
N ARG A 5 33.95 0.04 -0.53
CA ARG A 5 32.64 0.59 -0.91
C ARG A 5 32.51 0.56 -2.44
N LEU A 6 31.48 -0.13 -2.95
CA LEU A 6 31.14 -0.13 -4.37
C LEU A 6 30.48 1.20 -4.74
N ASN A 7 30.98 1.88 -5.78
CA ASN A 7 30.39 3.14 -6.29
C ASN A 7 28.92 2.97 -6.72
N ASN A 8 28.54 1.75 -7.14
CA ASN A 8 27.19 1.34 -7.51
C ASN A 8 26.75 0.13 -6.67
N ALA A 9 26.85 0.24 -5.34
CA ALA A 9 26.24 -0.78 -4.48
C ALA A 9 24.75 -0.93 -4.85
N PRO A 10 24.22 -2.16 -4.99
CA PRO A 10 22.81 -2.35 -5.29
C PRO A 10 21.99 -1.65 -4.21
N LEU A 11 21.04 -0.80 -4.62
CA LEU A 11 20.07 -0.19 -3.73
C LEU A 11 19.40 -1.32 -2.94
N LYS A 12 19.64 -1.37 -1.64
CA LYS A 12 18.84 -2.19 -0.74
C LYS A 12 17.53 -1.45 -0.53
N GLU A 13 16.55 -1.74 -1.36
CA GLU A 13 15.18 -1.27 -1.11
C GLU A 13 14.63 -2.03 0.11
N VAL A 14 14.15 -1.28 1.09
CA VAL A 14 13.49 -1.87 2.26
C VAL A 14 12.00 -1.72 2.07
N ILE A 15 11.32 -2.86 1.98
CA ILE A 15 9.86 -2.92 1.92
C ILE A 15 9.37 -3.29 3.31
N PHE A 16 8.63 -2.37 3.92
CA PHE A 16 7.91 -2.63 5.16
C PHE A 16 6.44 -2.88 4.83
N GLU A 17 5.91 -4.02 5.27
CA GLU A 17 4.51 -4.40 5.07
C GLU A 17 3.83 -4.66 6.42
N LEU A 18 2.68 -4.02 6.62
CA LEU A 18 1.82 -4.15 7.78
C LEU A 18 0.52 -4.83 7.37
N HIS A 19 0.08 -5.81 8.17
CA HIS A 19 -1.22 -6.45 8.06
C HIS A 19 -1.99 -6.27 9.37
N TRP A 20 -3.30 -6.08 9.29
CA TRP A 20 -4.18 -6.01 10.47
C TRP A 20 -5.43 -6.89 10.32
N GLY A 21 -6.09 -7.14 11.46
CA GLY A 21 -7.30 -7.93 11.52
C GLY A 21 -8.49 -7.21 10.86
N LEU A 22 -9.36 -8.00 10.25
CA LEU A 22 -10.56 -7.54 9.56
C LEU A 22 -11.81 -8.07 10.23
N ASP A 23 -12.90 -7.33 10.11
CA ASP A 23 -14.19 -7.73 10.66
C ASP A 23 -14.87 -8.75 9.75
N PHE A 24 -15.36 -9.84 10.33
CA PHE A 24 -16.12 -10.85 9.58
C PHE A 24 -17.62 -10.52 9.64
N ILE A 25 -18.27 -10.41 8.48
CA ILE A 25 -19.72 -10.26 8.35
C ILE A 25 -20.32 -11.63 8.02
N PRO A 26 -20.97 -12.33 8.98
CA PRO A 26 -21.48 -13.69 8.78
C PRO A 26 -22.53 -13.81 7.68
N GLU A 27 -23.41 -12.82 7.54
CA GLU A 27 -24.53 -12.85 6.60
C GLU A 27 -24.08 -12.85 5.14
N GLN A 28 -22.89 -12.29 4.89
CA GLN A 28 -22.29 -12.17 3.56
C GLN A 28 -21.10 -13.12 3.39
N ASN A 29 -20.64 -13.77 4.46
CA ASN A 29 -19.45 -14.61 4.51
C ASN A 29 -18.21 -13.92 3.93
N VAL A 30 -17.97 -12.67 4.34
CA VAL A 30 -16.84 -11.83 3.88
C VAL A 30 -16.12 -11.19 5.06
N PHE A 31 -14.84 -10.91 4.86
CA PHE A 31 -14.07 -10.00 5.70
C PHE A 31 -14.15 -8.59 5.13
N VAL A 32 -14.26 -7.58 5.99
CA VAL A 32 -14.30 -6.17 5.60
C VAL A 32 -13.43 -5.33 6.53
N ASP A 33 -12.95 -4.22 5.98
CA ASP A 33 -12.37 -3.13 6.75
C ASP A 33 -13.33 -1.94 6.64
N ILE A 34 -14.14 -1.73 7.69
CA ILE A 34 -15.17 -0.68 7.70
C ILE A 34 -14.54 0.72 7.65
N GLY A 35 -13.33 0.87 8.20
CA GLY A 35 -12.61 2.15 8.27
C GLY A 35 -11.74 2.44 7.04
N PHE A 36 -11.65 1.51 6.08
CA PHE A 36 -10.71 1.63 4.97
C PHE A 36 -10.91 2.88 4.11
N GLU A 37 -12.17 3.22 3.78
CA GLU A 37 -12.46 4.38 2.94
C GLU A 37 -12.07 5.70 3.63
N ASP A 38 -12.35 5.82 4.93
CA ASP A 38 -11.96 6.98 5.73
C ASP A 38 -10.43 7.08 5.86
N ALA A 39 -9.75 5.94 6.08
CA ALA A 39 -8.30 5.87 6.13
C ALA A 39 -7.66 6.25 4.78
N LEU A 40 -8.20 5.73 3.67
CA LEU A 40 -7.75 6.06 2.31
C LEU A 40 -7.94 7.56 2.02
N PHE A 41 -9.10 8.11 2.34
CA PHE A 41 -9.39 9.53 2.17
C PHE A 41 -8.44 10.38 3.01
N SER A 42 -8.23 10.04 4.27
CA SER A 42 -7.27 10.73 5.14
C SER A 42 -5.86 10.66 4.58
N PHE A 43 -5.42 9.50 4.11
CA PHE A 43 -4.10 9.30 3.51
C PHE A 43 -3.91 10.17 2.27
N GLN A 44 -4.91 10.21 1.38
CA GLN A 44 -4.89 11.01 0.16
C GLN A 44 -4.74 12.52 0.42
N ASN A 45 -5.24 13.01 1.55
CA ASN A 45 -5.18 14.43 1.90
C ASN A 45 -3.92 14.82 2.68
N ASN A 46 -3.27 13.88 3.37
CA ASN A 46 -2.22 14.19 4.34
C ASN A 46 -0.82 13.68 3.97
N CYS A 47 -0.70 12.74 3.02
CA CYS A 47 0.58 12.16 2.65
C CYS A 47 1.20 12.84 1.41
N ASP A 48 2.54 12.91 1.38
CA ASP A 48 3.29 13.48 0.26
C ASP A 48 3.40 12.48 -0.90
N TYR A 49 2.54 12.64 -1.90
CA TYR A 49 2.60 11.93 -3.18
C TYR A 49 2.14 12.84 -4.32
N LYS A 50 2.48 12.48 -5.56
CA LYS A 50 2.08 13.23 -6.77
C LYS A 50 1.11 12.48 -7.67
N TYR A 51 1.14 11.15 -7.63
CA TYR A 51 0.27 10.30 -8.46
C TYR A 51 -0.32 9.18 -7.63
N VAL A 52 -1.59 8.87 -7.90
CA VAL A 52 -2.30 7.73 -7.32
C VAL A 52 -2.81 6.83 -8.44
N ARG A 53 -2.72 5.52 -8.23
CA ARG A 53 -3.30 4.51 -9.11
C ARG A 53 -4.15 3.56 -8.30
N SER A 54 -5.43 3.48 -8.63
CA SER A 54 -6.30 2.40 -8.16
C SER A 54 -6.06 1.14 -9.00
N LEU A 55 -5.99 -0.01 -8.33
CA LEU A 55 -5.76 -1.32 -8.93
C LEU A 55 -7.05 -2.12 -9.12
N HIS A 56 -8.11 -1.76 -8.40
CA HIS A 56 -9.39 -2.45 -8.53
C HIS A 56 -10.10 -2.08 -9.83
N LYS A 57 -10.71 -3.09 -10.44
CA LYS A 57 -11.71 -2.88 -11.49
C LYS A 57 -13.05 -2.59 -10.82
N SER A 58 -13.85 -1.73 -11.44
CA SER A 58 -15.20 -1.43 -10.97
C SER A 58 -15.99 -2.73 -10.72
N GLY A 59 -16.42 -2.96 -9.48
CA GLY A 59 -17.23 -4.13 -9.06
C GLY A 59 -16.54 -5.09 -8.09
N GLU A 60 -15.22 -5.03 -7.92
CA GLU A 60 -14.49 -5.87 -6.97
C GLU A 60 -14.49 -5.24 -5.56
N ARG A 61 -15.57 -5.44 -4.78
CA ARG A 61 -15.74 -4.80 -3.47
C ARG A 61 -15.20 -5.59 -2.26
N ASN A 62 -14.82 -6.85 -2.44
CA ASN A 62 -14.54 -7.78 -1.32
C ASN A 62 -13.11 -8.31 -1.30
N ILE A 63 -12.16 -7.61 -1.94
CA ILE A 63 -10.76 -8.04 -1.93
C ILE A 63 -10.08 -7.45 -0.70
N THR A 64 -9.71 -8.32 0.23
CA THR A 64 -9.06 -7.99 1.50
C THR A 64 -7.62 -8.52 1.54
N ASN A 65 -6.77 -7.89 2.34
CA ASN A 65 -5.35 -8.19 2.47
C ASN A 65 -4.60 -8.12 1.13
N VAL A 66 -5.08 -7.27 0.22
CA VAL A 66 -4.47 -7.01 -1.09
C VAL A 66 -4.40 -5.51 -1.31
N VAL A 67 -3.27 -5.05 -1.83
CA VAL A 67 -3.08 -3.64 -2.22
C VAL A 67 -4.12 -3.23 -3.26
N SER A 68 -4.83 -2.14 -2.97
CA SER A 68 -5.85 -1.56 -3.83
C SER A 68 -5.42 -0.23 -4.45
N HIS A 69 -4.56 0.51 -3.76
CA HIS A 69 -4.07 1.82 -4.15
C HIS A 69 -2.55 1.88 -4.08
N ARG A 70 -1.94 2.48 -5.10
CA ARG A 70 -0.50 2.76 -5.16
C ARG A 70 -0.27 4.26 -5.29
N PHE A 71 0.65 4.78 -4.50
CA PHE A 71 1.00 6.20 -4.44
C PHE A 71 2.45 6.40 -4.88
N TYR A 72 2.71 7.44 -5.67
CA TYR A 72 3.99 7.67 -6.32
C TYR A 72 4.46 9.12 -6.16
N LYS A 73 5.75 9.33 -5.89
CA LYS A 73 6.39 10.67 -5.99
C LYS A 73 6.67 11.08 -7.44
N VAL A 74 6.98 10.11 -8.30
CA VAL A 74 7.31 10.34 -9.71
C VAL A 74 6.44 9.46 -10.58
N LYS A 75 6.00 9.98 -11.73
CA LYS A 75 5.17 9.21 -12.66
C LYS A 75 5.97 8.01 -13.18
N ASN A 76 5.34 6.84 -13.21
CA ASN A 76 5.93 5.58 -13.70
C ASN A 76 7.16 5.07 -12.90
N SER A 77 7.38 5.55 -11.67
CA SER A 77 8.38 4.98 -10.75
C SER A 77 7.79 3.81 -9.93
N TYR A 78 8.60 3.25 -9.03
CA TYR A 78 8.08 2.42 -7.95
C TYR A 78 7.18 3.23 -7.01
N PRO A 79 6.11 2.62 -6.46
CA PRO A 79 5.26 3.28 -5.47
C PRO A 79 6.04 3.47 -4.16
N ILE A 80 5.77 4.57 -3.47
CA ILE A 80 6.32 4.87 -2.13
C ILE A 80 5.41 4.33 -1.03
N TYR A 81 4.10 4.32 -1.30
CA TYR A 81 3.07 3.82 -0.41
C TYR A 81 2.11 2.96 -1.19
N GLN A 82 1.61 1.92 -0.54
CA GLN A 82 0.62 1.01 -1.08
C GLN A 82 -0.39 0.72 0.04
N LEU A 83 -1.68 0.82 -0.27
CA LEU A 83 -2.73 0.71 0.72
C LEU A 83 -3.85 -0.21 0.20
N GLY A 84 -4.40 -1.03 1.07
CA GLY A 84 -5.55 -1.90 0.82
C GLY A 84 -6.26 -2.27 2.12
N PRO A 85 -7.50 -2.78 2.07
CA PRO A 85 -8.21 -3.23 3.27
C PRO A 85 -7.37 -4.30 3.97
N GLY A 86 -6.92 -4.05 5.20
CA GLY A 86 -6.07 -4.99 5.95
C GLY A 86 -4.58 -4.98 5.61
N VAL A 87 -4.11 -4.15 4.66
CA VAL A 87 -2.69 -4.12 4.26
C VAL A 87 -2.17 -2.70 3.97
N PHE A 88 -0.96 -2.42 4.44
CA PHE A 88 -0.22 -1.20 4.11
C PHE A 88 1.25 -1.53 3.86
N THR A 89 1.82 -0.95 2.80
CA THR A 89 3.23 -1.13 2.45
C THR A 89 3.91 0.21 2.23
N VAL A 90 5.14 0.34 2.74
CA VAL A 90 6.04 1.47 2.49
C VAL A 90 7.34 0.99 1.88
N ASN A 91 7.79 1.69 0.85
CA ASN A 91 9.08 1.46 0.20
C ASN A 91 9.99 2.68 0.50
N ASP A 92 11.18 2.43 1.04
CA ASP A 92 12.25 3.43 1.27
C ASP A 92 13.56 3.02 0.55
#